data_AF-A0A7C3W7U8-F1
#
_entry.id   AF-A0A7C3W7U8-F1
#
_cell.length_a   1.000
_cell.length_b   1.000
_cell.length_c   1.000
_cell.angle_alpha   90.00
_cell.angle_beta   90.00
_cell.angle_gamma   90.00
#
_symmetry.space_group_name_H-M   'P 1'
#
loop_
_entity.id
_entity.type
_entity.pdbx_description
1 polymer ?
#
loop_
_entity_poly.entity_id
_entity_poly.type
_entity_poly.pdbx_seq_one_letter_code
_entity_poly.pdbx_strand_id
1 'polypeptide(L)'
;GQYQRVPTAPDWLTLLFKMPTYRDITAVDPFVQQKLMRVIRLVFVPLVNEWLQRLTFLAESPETSRWEPLDIKECVAAEIIDGQTLNDLNELCARVIQRKCSGAANWRGKVFAEDARLLCKPEELDACIEQVFSDMFYHLGDLAARFKCQLLIVAGKPSELPRVRQLVLRSFPLLPQRIIQVKNFPAGRWYPFASEEGKIRDAKTCTVVGAALHQDMCNGHLEDFSITDESTESFTRNCYWGIIPSGGLPGDFYKSANLLFSPRDYPEYVGGARQSDRISVEKEFILPMNCRIGRQILRMKDIRPAPVYKLTWKPARAGTAEHVKARVRLRWVSILGQGDKLELVEDGVRPLDGYPPVHPSEVQLQLNTLVEECFWMDDPRLEVDNLFGPRR
;
A
#
# COMPACT_ATOMS: atom_id res chain seq x y z
N GLY A 1 -6.33 -29.18 -24.19
CA GLY A 1 -7.16 -28.45 -23.21
C GLY A 1 -8.30 -27.70 -23.91
N GLN A 2 -9.19 -27.06 -23.14
CA GLN A 2 -10.41 -26.41 -23.65
C GLN A 2 -10.20 -25.32 -24.72
N TYR A 3 -8.97 -24.84 -24.91
CA TYR A 3 -8.60 -23.83 -25.91
C TYR A 3 -8.02 -24.41 -27.21
N GLN A 4 -7.94 -25.73 -27.39
CA GLN A 4 -7.37 -26.34 -28.62
C GLN A 4 -8.06 -25.88 -29.91
N ARG A 5 -9.37 -25.63 -29.85
CA ARG A 5 -10.16 -25.14 -30.99
C ARG A 5 -10.17 -23.61 -31.11
N VAL A 6 -9.54 -22.92 -30.16
CA VAL A 6 -9.52 -21.45 -30.07
C VAL A 6 -8.13 -20.99 -29.58
N PRO A 7 -7.08 -21.14 -30.41
CA PRO A 7 -5.69 -20.99 -29.96
C PRO A 7 -5.31 -19.57 -29.53
N THR A 8 -6.04 -18.54 -29.97
CA THR A 8 -5.83 -17.14 -29.58
C THR A 8 -6.52 -16.75 -28.27
N ALA A 9 -7.36 -17.62 -27.69
CA ALA A 9 -8.05 -17.32 -26.44
C ALA A 9 -7.11 -16.99 -25.27
N PRO A 10 -6.01 -17.72 -25.03
CA PRO A 10 -5.01 -17.38 -24.01
C PRO A 10 -4.49 -15.95 -24.10
N ASP A 11 -4.19 -15.45 -25.30
CA ASP A 11 -3.65 -14.10 -25.52
C ASP A 11 -4.68 -13.04 -25.16
N TRP A 12 -5.94 -13.24 -25.58
CA TRP A 12 -7.05 -12.34 -25.26
C TRP A 12 -7.40 -12.32 -23.76
N LEU A 13 -7.33 -13.46 -23.09
CA LEU A 13 -7.51 -13.53 -21.63
C LEU A 13 -6.35 -12.88 -20.89
N THR A 14 -5.12 -13.07 -21.35
CA THR A 14 -3.94 -12.38 -20.80
C THR A 14 -4.10 -10.86 -20.94
N LEU A 15 -4.53 -10.39 -22.11
CA LEU A 15 -4.80 -8.97 -22.36
C LEU A 15 -5.93 -8.42 -21.49
N LEU A 16 -7.00 -9.20 -21.28
CA LEU A 16 -8.11 -8.84 -20.38
C LEU A 16 -7.63 -8.52 -18.96
N PHE A 17 -6.79 -9.39 -18.38
CA PHE A 17 -6.30 -9.21 -17.00
C PHE A 17 -5.16 -8.19 -16.91
N LYS A 18 -4.29 -8.09 -17.92
CA LYS A 18 -3.15 -7.17 -17.93
C LYS A 18 -3.56 -5.72 -18.25
N MET A 19 -4.51 -5.54 -19.16
CA MET A 19 -4.94 -4.23 -19.68
C MET A 19 -6.47 -4.17 -19.86
N PRO A 20 -7.25 -4.16 -18.77
CA PRO A 20 -8.72 -4.19 -18.82
C PRO A 20 -9.34 -2.92 -19.42
N THR A 21 -8.58 -1.82 -19.50
CA THR A 21 -8.97 -0.56 -20.18
C THR A 21 -8.68 -0.56 -21.67
N TYR A 22 -8.00 -1.60 -22.20
CA TYR A 22 -7.65 -1.65 -23.60
C TYR A 22 -8.90 -1.57 -24.47
N ARG A 23 -8.84 -0.76 -25.54
CA ARG A 23 -10.00 -0.43 -26.38
C ARG A 23 -10.75 -1.66 -26.88
N ASP A 24 -10.02 -2.72 -27.26
CA ASP A 24 -10.65 -3.94 -27.75
C ASP A 24 -11.39 -4.72 -26.66
N ILE A 25 -10.93 -4.63 -25.41
CA ILE A 25 -11.57 -5.26 -24.26
C ILE A 25 -12.82 -4.46 -23.86
N THR A 26 -12.71 -3.14 -23.78
CA THR A 26 -13.84 -2.26 -23.42
C THR A 26 -14.94 -2.25 -24.48
N ALA A 27 -14.61 -2.51 -25.76
CA ALA A 27 -15.58 -2.74 -26.82
C ALA A 27 -16.40 -4.03 -26.65
N VAL A 28 -15.89 -5.03 -25.90
CA VAL A 28 -16.65 -6.24 -25.56
C VAL A 28 -17.64 -5.95 -24.45
N ASP A 29 -17.20 -5.27 -23.40
CA ASP A 29 -18.03 -4.94 -22.24
C ASP A 29 -17.53 -3.63 -21.61
N PRO A 30 -18.31 -2.53 -21.66
CA PRO A 30 -17.87 -1.23 -21.15
C PRO A 30 -17.68 -1.23 -19.62
N PHE A 31 -18.20 -2.24 -18.92
CA PHE A 31 -18.10 -2.39 -17.47
C PHE A 31 -17.03 -3.41 -17.02
N VAL A 32 -16.11 -3.81 -17.92
CA VAL A 32 -15.02 -4.76 -17.60
C VAL A 32 -14.28 -4.36 -16.33
N GLN A 33 -13.92 -3.09 -16.17
CA GLN A 33 -13.15 -2.66 -15.01
C GLN A 33 -13.92 -2.86 -13.70
N GLN A 34 -15.18 -2.42 -13.63
CA GLN A 34 -16.00 -2.59 -12.42
C GLN A 34 -16.21 -4.07 -12.08
N LYS A 35 -16.43 -4.91 -13.10
CA LYS A 35 -16.59 -6.35 -12.92
C LYS A 35 -15.31 -6.99 -12.39
N LEU A 36 -14.15 -6.68 -12.97
CA LEU A 36 -12.87 -7.22 -12.51
C LEU A 36 -12.48 -6.73 -11.12
N MET A 37 -12.76 -5.47 -10.76
CA MET A 37 -12.56 -4.99 -9.38
C MET A 37 -13.39 -5.81 -8.38
N ARG A 38 -14.64 -6.13 -8.73
CA ARG A 38 -15.49 -7.00 -7.91
C ARG A 38 -14.94 -8.42 -7.80
N VAL A 39 -14.44 -8.98 -8.90
CA VAL A 39 -13.77 -10.29 -8.94
C VAL A 39 -12.54 -10.33 -8.05
N ILE A 40 -11.68 -9.31 -8.11
CA ILE A 40 -10.49 -9.25 -7.26
C ILE A 40 -10.91 -9.29 -5.78
N ARG A 41 -11.89 -8.46 -5.40
CA ARG A 41 -12.33 -8.34 -3.99
C ARG A 41 -13.04 -9.58 -3.46
N LEU A 42 -13.89 -10.21 -4.27
CA LEU A 42 -14.80 -11.27 -3.81
C LEU A 42 -14.36 -12.69 -4.20
N VAL A 43 -13.33 -12.82 -5.05
CA VAL A 43 -12.83 -14.13 -5.49
C VAL A 43 -11.32 -14.25 -5.27
N PHE A 44 -10.50 -13.41 -5.90
CA PHE A 44 -9.04 -13.61 -5.86
C PHE A 44 -8.42 -13.29 -4.50
N VAL A 45 -8.80 -12.18 -3.86
CA VAL A 45 -8.27 -11.80 -2.55
C VAL A 45 -8.62 -12.83 -1.47
N PRO A 46 -9.88 -13.32 -1.35
CA PRO A 46 -10.19 -14.37 -0.39
C PRO A 46 -9.43 -15.68 -0.63
N LEU A 47 -9.23 -16.10 -1.88
CA LEU A 47 -8.42 -17.29 -2.20
C LEU A 47 -6.97 -17.14 -1.76
N VAL A 48 -6.37 -15.97 -2.01
CA VAL A 48 -5.02 -15.65 -1.55
C VAL A 48 -4.95 -15.64 -0.02
N ASN A 49 -5.94 -15.04 0.65
CA ASN A 49 -6.00 -15.03 2.10
C ASN A 49 -6.08 -16.45 2.68
N GLU A 50 -6.86 -17.35 2.06
CA GLU A 50 -6.95 -18.75 2.46
C GLU A 50 -5.59 -19.46 2.35
N TRP A 51 -4.86 -19.27 1.23
CA TRP A 51 -3.50 -19.79 1.10
C TRP A 51 -2.54 -19.25 2.17
N LEU A 52 -2.57 -17.93 2.44
CA LEU A 52 -1.71 -17.32 3.46
C LEU A 52 -2.04 -17.79 4.89
N GLN A 53 -3.33 -18.04 5.17
CA GLN A 53 -3.77 -18.63 6.43
C GLN A 53 -3.25 -20.07 6.58
N ARG A 54 -3.42 -20.90 5.55
CA ARG A 54 -2.88 -22.28 5.53
C ARG A 54 -1.37 -22.31 5.72
N LEU A 55 -0.64 -21.38 5.11
CA LEU A 55 0.81 -21.25 5.28
C LEU A 55 1.18 -20.99 6.75
N THR A 56 0.40 -20.15 7.42
CA THR A 56 0.58 -19.85 8.85
C THR A 56 0.26 -21.06 9.72
N PHE A 57 -0.86 -21.75 9.48
CA PHE A 57 -1.22 -22.96 10.22
C PHE A 57 -0.21 -24.09 10.04
N LEU A 58 0.31 -24.27 8.82
CA LEU A 58 1.34 -25.26 8.52
C LEU A 58 2.61 -25.04 9.35
N ALA A 59 3.00 -23.79 9.58
CA ALA A 59 4.17 -23.47 10.40
C ALA A 59 3.90 -23.56 11.91
N GLU A 60 2.68 -23.26 12.36
CA GLU A 60 2.31 -23.31 13.79
C GLU A 60 2.04 -24.74 14.26
N SER A 61 1.49 -25.60 13.40
CA SER A 61 1.07 -26.97 13.72
C SER A 61 1.44 -27.95 12.60
N PRO A 62 2.74 -28.24 12.38
CA PRO A 62 3.20 -29.05 11.24
C PRO A 62 2.77 -30.51 11.31
N GLU A 63 2.49 -31.05 12.49
CA GLU A 63 2.07 -32.45 12.65
C GLU A 63 0.62 -32.71 12.24
N THR A 64 -0.24 -31.68 12.32
CA THR A 64 -1.69 -31.80 12.06
C THR A 64 -2.14 -31.08 10.79
N SER A 65 -1.31 -30.20 10.26
CA SER A 65 -1.63 -29.41 9.06
C SER A 65 -1.05 -30.05 7.81
N ARG A 66 -1.81 -30.05 6.71
CA ARG A 66 -1.35 -30.49 5.40
C ARG A 66 -1.56 -29.39 4.37
N TRP A 67 -0.61 -29.28 3.44
CA TRP A 67 -0.75 -28.38 2.32
C TRP A 67 -1.58 -29.03 1.22
N GLU A 68 -2.83 -28.61 1.10
CA GLU A 68 -3.78 -29.15 0.14
C GLU A 68 -4.24 -28.09 -0.85
N PRO A 69 -4.50 -28.47 -2.12
CA PRO A 69 -5.10 -27.59 -3.12
C PRO A 69 -6.41 -26.98 -2.64
N LEU A 70 -6.71 -25.75 -3.07
CA LEU A 70 -8.04 -25.17 -2.82
C LEU A 70 -9.03 -25.73 -3.83
N ASP A 71 -10.10 -26.33 -3.34
CA ASP A 71 -11.24 -26.73 -4.17
C ASP A 71 -12.22 -25.56 -4.27
N ILE A 72 -12.45 -25.07 -5.49
CA ILE A 72 -13.32 -23.92 -5.72
C ILE A 72 -14.75 -24.17 -5.24
N LYS A 73 -15.26 -25.40 -5.39
CA LYS A 73 -16.62 -25.74 -4.97
C LYS A 73 -16.74 -25.69 -3.46
N GLU A 74 -15.72 -26.19 -2.74
CA GLU A 74 -15.65 -26.09 -1.28
C GLU A 74 -15.52 -24.63 -0.83
N CYS A 75 -14.70 -23.81 -1.51
CA CYS A 75 -14.57 -22.39 -1.21
C CYS A 75 -15.90 -21.62 -1.40
N VAL A 76 -16.69 -21.95 -2.42
CA VAL A 76 -18.04 -21.37 -2.59
C VAL A 76 -18.98 -21.87 -1.49
N ALA A 77 -18.99 -23.17 -1.20
CA ALA A 77 -19.88 -23.76 -0.19
C ALA A 77 -19.58 -23.27 1.23
N ALA A 78 -18.32 -22.97 1.53
CA ALA A 78 -17.87 -22.39 2.79
C ALA A 78 -17.96 -20.85 2.84
N GLU A 79 -18.55 -20.22 1.82
CA GLU A 79 -18.68 -18.76 1.71
C GLU A 79 -17.33 -17.99 1.75
N ILE A 80 -16.23 -18.65 1.36
CA ILE A 80 -14.91 -18.02 1.25
C ILE A 80 -14.87 -17.09 0.03
N ILE A 81 -15.49 -17.52 -1.08
CA ILE A 81 -15.62 -16.71 -2.31
C ILE A 81 -17.07 -16.56 -2.73
N ASP A 82 -17.38 -15.46 -3.43
CA ASP A 82 -18.71 -15.24 -3.99
C ASP A 82 -18.92 -16.00 -5.30
N GLY A 83 -19.77 -17.04 -5.26
CA GLY A 83 -20.08 -17.88 -6.42
C GLY A 83 -20.73 -17.12 -7.59
N GLN A 84 -21.52 -16.09 -7.30
CA GLN A 84 -22.11 -15.25 -8.36
C GLN A 84 -21.03 -14.46 -9.09
N THR A 85 -20.11 -13.83 -8.37
CA THR A 85 -18.99 -13.10 -8.99
C THR A 85 -18.06 -14.02 -9.77
N LEU A 86 -17.86 -15.27 -9.34
CA LEU A 86 -17.14 -16.28 -10.11
C LEU A 86 -17.84 -16.62 -11.43
N ASN A 87 -19.17 -16.72 -11.43
CA ASN A 87 -19.95 -16.89 -12.65
C ASN A 87 -19.85 -15.67 -13.57
N ASP A 88 -19.96 -14.46 -13.02
CA ASP A 88 -19.80 -13.21 -13.77
C ASP A 88 -18.41 -13.13 -14.46
N LEU A 89 -17.35 -13.62 -13.78
CA LEU A 89 -16.00 -13.73 -14.34
C LEU A 89 -15.95 -14.69 -15.53
N ASN A 90 -16.52 -15.89 -15.38
CA ASN A 90 -16.58 -16.88 -16.45
C ASN A 90 -17.35 -16.37 -17.66
N GLU A 91 -18.48 -15.70 -17.44
CA GLU A 91 -19.25 -15.07 -18.52
C GLU A 91 -18.47 -13.96 -19.21
N LEU A 92 -17.77 -13.12 -18.46
CA LEU A 92 -16.92 -12.07 -19.03
C LEU A 92 -15.83 -12.68 -19.93
N CYS A 93 -15.13 -13.70 -19.44
CA CYS A 93 -14.12 -14.41 -20.22
C CYS A 93 -14.72 -15.05 -21.48
N ALA A 94 -15.89 -15.68 -21.36
CA ALA A 94 -16.61 -16.28 -22.48
C ALA A 94 -16.97 -15.23 -23.55
N ARG A 95 -17.48 -14.06 -23.14
CA ARG A 95 -17.80 -12.95 -24.07
C ARG A 95 -16.57 -12.47 -24.82
N VAL A 96 -15.43 -12.34 -24.14
CA VAL A 96 -14.17 -11.94 -24.77
C VAL A 96 -13.74 -12.99 -25.80
N ILE A 97 -13.74 -14.27 -25.44
CA ILE A 97 -13.37 -15.36 -26.35
C ILE A 97 -14.30 -15.39 -27.57
N GLN A 98 -15.62 -15.39 -27.36
CA GLN A 98 -16.62 -15.46 -28.42
C GLN A 98 -16.53 -14.30 -29.42
N ARG A 99 -16.24 -13.08 -28.93
CA ARG A 99 -16.17 -11.88 -29.79
C ARG A 99 -14.82 -11.68 -30.46
N LYS A 100 -13.72 -12.11 -29.83
CA LYS A 100 -12.37 -11.77 -30.30
C LYS A 100 -11.62 -12.93 -30.95
N CYS A 101 -12.05 -14.17 -30.73
CA CYS A 101 -11.39 -15.33 -31.32
C CYS A 101 -12.17 -15.90 -32.51
N SER A 102 -11.48 -16.15 -33.61
CA SER A 102 -12.06 -16.79 -34.80
C SER A 102 -12.56 -18.21 -34.47
N GLY A 103 -13.77 -18.55 -34.94
CA GLY A 103 -14.37 -19.87 -34.71
C GLY A 103 -14.90 -20.12 -33.29
N ALA A 104 -14.91 -19.10 -32.43
CA ALA A 104 -15.28 -19.24 -31.02
C ALA A 104 -16.71 -18.82 -30.68
N ALA A 105 -17.55 -18.47 -31.67
CA ALA A 105 -18.91 -17.96 -31.44
C ALA A 105 -19.78 -18.87 -30.55
N ASN A 106 -19.58 -20.20 -30.64
CA ASN A 106 -20.28 -21.21 -29.85
C ASN A 106 -19.46 -21.75 -28.66
N TRP A 107 -18.38 -21.08 -28.27
CA TRP A 107 -17.55 -21.51 -27.14
C TRP A 107 -18.33 -21.38 -25.83
N ARG A 108 -18.39 -22.45 -25.03
CA ARG A 108 -19.13 -22.54 -23.76
C ARG A 108 -18.27 -23.06 -22.60
N GLY A 109 -16.95 -22.97 -22.72
CA GLY A 109 -16.05 -23.38 -21.64
C GLY A 109 -16.16 -22.46 -20.43
N LYS A 110 -15.62 -22.91 -19.30
CA LYS A 110 -15.42 -22.09 -18.09
C LYS A 110 -13.92 -21.94 -17.88
N VAL A 111 -13.44 -20.69 -17.79
CA VAL A 111 -12.02 -20.42 -17.54
C VAL A 111 -11.66 -20.85 -16.11
N PHE A 112 -12.57 -20.57 -15.17
CA PHE A 112 -12.49 -20.99 -13.77
C PHE A 112 -13.64 -21.97 -13.51
N ALA A 113 -13.38 -23.26 -13.64
CA ALA A 113 -14.40 -24.27 -13.40
C ALA A 113 -14.76 -24.32 -11.90
N GLU A 114 -16.03 -24.61 -11.59
CA GLU A 114 -16.49 -24.70 -10.20
C GLU A 114 -15.86 -25.88 -9.46
N ASP A 115 -15.50 -26.94 -10.17
CA ASP A 115 -14.77 -28.12 -9.68
C ASP A 115 -13.24 -27.98 -9.85
N ALA A 116 -12.75 -26.77 -10.15
CA ALA A 116 -11.32 -26.55 -10.29
C ALA A 116 -10.62 -26.69 -8.93
N ARG A 117 -9.47 -27.38 -8.96
CA ARG A 117 -8.54 -27.44 -7.83
C ARG A 117 -7.36 -26.52 -8.11
N LEU A 118 -7.24 -25.46 -7.32
CA LEU A 118 -6.15 -24.50 -7.44
C LEU A 118 -4.92 -25.02 -6.72
N LEU A 119 -3.88 -25.29 -7.52
CA LEU A 119 -2.57 -25.69 -7.05
C LEU A 119 -1.71 -24.44 -6.88
N CYS A 120 -1.16 -24.26 -5.69
CA CYS A 120 -0.11 -23.28 -5.41
C CYS A 120 0.90 -23.97 -4.51
N LYS A 121 2.20 -23.87 -4.80
CA LYS A 121 3.23 -24.44 -3.93
C LYS A 121 3.54 -23.45 -2.80
N PRO A 122 3.77 -23.90 -1.55
CA PRO A 122 4.15 -23.00 -0.45
C PRO A 122 5.37 -22.13 -0.80
N GLU A 123 6.33 -22.70 -1.54
CA GLU A 123 7.55 -22.01 -1.94
C GLU A 123 7.29 -20.86 -2.92
N GLU A 124 6.24 -20.95 -3.74
CA GLU A 124 5.82 -19.87 -4.65
C GLU A 124 5.24 -18.68 -3.86
N LEU A 125 4.49 -18.96 -2.78
CA LEU A 125 3.98 -17.93 -1.87
C LEU A 125 5.11 -17.30 -1.08
N ASP A 126 6.03 -18.09 -0.55
CA ASP A 126 7.21 -17.60 0.17
C ASP A 126 8.06 -16.69 -0.73
N ALA A 127 8.29 -17.09 -1.99
CA ALA A 127 9.00 -16.26 -2.96
C ALA A 127 8.27 -14.92 -3.23
N CYS A 128 6.94 -14.95 -3.34
CA CYS A 128 6.13 -13.73 -3.49
C CYS A 128 6.25 -12.82 -2.25
N ILE A 129 6.16 -13.39 -1.04
CA ILE A 129 6.34 -12.66 0.22
C ILE A 129 7.75 -12.03 0.27
N GLU A 130 8.79 -12.76 -0.10
CA GLU A 130 10.15 -12.23 -0.17
C GLU A 130 10.28 -11.08 -1.15
N GLN A 131 9.75 -11.23 -2.36
CA GLN A 131 9.79 -10.18 -3.37
C GLN A 131 9.13 -8.89 -2.88
N VAL A 132 8.01 -9.00 -2.15
CA VAL A 132 7.26 -7.85 -1.63
C VAL A 132 7.98 -7.17 -0.45
N PHE A 133 8.52 -7.96 0.49
CA PHE A 133 8.95 -7.43 1.78
C PHE A 133 10.47 -7.24 1.96
N SER A 134 11.31 -7.88 1.13
CA SER A 134 12.76 -7.90 1.35
C SER A 134 13.37 -6.50 1.39
N ASP A 135 13.17 -5.70 0.34
CA ASP A 135 13.76 -4.35 0.24
C ASP A 135 13.32 -3.45 1.41
N MET A 136 12.05 -3.55 1.80
CA MET A 136 11.52 -2.81 2.94
C MET A 136 12.24 -3.18 4.23
N PHE A 137 12.40 -4.48 4.52
CA PHE A 137 13.07 -4.91 5.75
C PHE A 137 14.57 -4.64 5.75
N TYR A 138 15.25 -4.72 4.61
CA TYR A 138 16.67 -4.30 4.51
C TYR A 138 16.83 -2.82 4.84
N HIS A 139 16.00 -1.93 4.26
CA HIS A 139 16.05 -0.50 4.56
C HIS A 139 15.73 -0.19 6.03
N LEU A 140 14.77 -0.90 6.63
CA LEU A 140 14.46 -0.76 8.06
C LEU A 140 15.59 -1.30 8.95
N GLY A 141 16.27 -2.36 8.54
CA GLY A 141 17.46 -2.90 9.20
C GLY A 141 18.61 -1.89 9.22
N ASP A 142 18.87 -1.21 8.11
CA ASP A 142 19.87 -0.13 8.01
C ASP A 142 19.53 1.03 8.94
N LEU A 143 18.26 1.42 9.01
CA LEU A 143 17.79 2.45 9.95
C LEU A 143 18.02 2.00 11.39
N ALA A 144 17.63 0.77 11.73
CA ALA A 144 17.82 0.22 13.07
C ALA A 144 19.31 0.21 13.47
N ALA A 145 20.22 -0.12 12.55
CA ALA A 145 21.66 -0.06 12.77
C ALA A 145 22.12 1.38 13.09
N ARG A 146 21.72 2.35 12.27
CA ARG A 146 22.14 3.76 12.38
C ARG A 146 21.68 4.39 13.69
N PHE A 147 20.45 4.09 14.10
CA PHE A 147 19.90 4.57 15.37
C PHE A 147 20.28 3.70 16.57
N LYS A 148 21.11 2.67 16.36
CA LYS A 148 21.56 1.72 17.38
C LYS A 148 20.40 1.10 18.14
N CYS A 149 19.26 0.86 17.49
CA CYS A 149 18.07 0.29 18.13
C CYS A 149 18.45 -0.97 18.92
N GLN A 150 17.92 -1.15 20.13
CA GLN A 150 18.23 -2.31 20.97
C GLN A 150 17.09 -3.32 21.06
N LEU A 151 15.89 -2.95 20.61
CA LEU A 151 14.68 -3.75 20.66
C LEU A 151 13.88 -3.49 19.39
N LEU A 152 13.29 -4.55 18.84
CA LEU A 152 12.32 -4.47 17.74
C LEU A 152 11.04 -5.16 18.17
N ILE A 153 9.92 -4.45 18.08
CA ILE A 153 8.58 -5.02 18.29
C ILE A 153 7.90 -5.11 16.93
N VAL A 154 7.48 -6.32 16.55
CA VAL A 154 6.90 -6.62 15.24
C VAL A 154 5.42 -6.92 15.42
N ALA A 155 4.58 -6.05 14.86
CA ALA A 155 3.12 -6.11 14.98
C ALA A 155 2.43 -6.07 13.60
N GLY A 156 1.10 -6.23 13.60
CA GLY A 156 0.28 -6.18 12.39
C GLY A 156 0.14 -7.54 11.68
N LYS A 157 -0.95 -7.72 10.94
CA LYS A 157 -1.34 -9.05 10.44
C LYS A 157 -0.30 -9.73 9.53
N PRO A 158 0.38 -9.04 8.60
CA PRO A 158 1.43 -9.65 7.77
C PRO A 158 2.60 -10.23 8.57
N SER A 159 2.88 -9.72 9.78
CA SER A 159 3.95 -10.26 10.64
C SER A 159 3.67 -11.68 11.17
N GLU A 160 2.42 -12.16 11.05
CA GLU A 160 2.07 -13.53 11.39
C GLU A 160 2.56 -14.55 10.35
N LEU A 161 2.88 -14.10 9.14
CA LEU A 161 3.39 -14.98 8.09
C LEU A 161 4.77 -15.53 8.47
N PRO A 162 4.99 -16.85 8.38
CA PRO A 162 6.26 -17.48 8.76
C PRO A 162 7.46 -16.89 8.02
N ARG A 163 7.32 -16.68 6.70
CA ARG A 163 8.40 -16.11 5.88
C ARG A 163 8.72 -14.66 6.22
N VAL A 164 7.71 -13.86 6.58
CA VAL A 164 7.93 -12.48 7.09
C VAL A 164 8.73 -12.50 8.38
N ARG A 165 8.43 -13.41 9.32
CA ARG A 165 9.21 -13.55 10.56
C ARG A 165 10.68 -13.88 10.29
N GLN A 166 10.93 -14.80 9.36
CA GLN A 166 12.29 -15.16 8.94
C GLN A 166 13.02 -13.98 8.29
N LEU A 167 12.34 -13.22 7.43
CA LEU A 167 12.91 -12.02 6.80
C LEU A 167 13.29 -10.96 7.84
N VAL A 168 12.44 -10.72 8.84
CA VAL A 168 12.77 -9.80 9.94
C VAL A 168 14.02 -10.27 10.70
N LEU A 169 14.08 -11.55 11.08
CA LEU A 169 15.23 -12.11 11.79
C LEU A 169 16.53 -12.00 10.98
N ARG A 170 16.45 -12.12 9.64
CA ARG A 170 17.59 -11.99 8.74
C ARG A 170 18.01 -10.54 8.48
N SER A 171 17.05 -9.61 8.43
CA SER A 171 17.29 -8.25 7.94
C SER A 171 17.70 -7.26 9.03
N PHE A 172 17.32 -7.51 10.29
CA PHE A 172 17.62 -6.59 11.38
C PHE A 172 18.90 -6.99 12.12
N PRO A 173 19.80 -6.03 12.43
CA PRO A 173 21.06 -6.29 13.11
C PRO A 173 20.88 -6.46 14.63
N LEU A 174 19.94 -7.31 15.04
CA LEU A 174 19.57 -7.55 16.43
C LEU A 174 19.63 -9.04 16.75
N LEU A 175 19.98 -9.37 17.99
CA LEU A 175 19.86 -10.75 18.47
C LEU A 175 18.38 -11.16 18.46
N PRO A 176 18.04 -12.44 18.14
CA PRO A 176 16.65 -12.89 18.09
C PRO A 176 15.85 -12.61 19.36
N GLN A 177 16.48 -12.70 20.54
CA GLN A 177 15.88 -12.38 21.85
C GLN A 177 15.47 -10.90 22.02
N ARG A 178 15.92 -10.02 21.14
CA ARG A 178 15.58 -8.59 21.09
C ARG A 178 14.55 -8.27 20.00
N ILE A 179 14.02 -9.30 19.33
CA ILE A 179 12.97 -9.18 18.32
C ILE A 179 11.71 -9.82 18.90
N ILE A 180 10.79 -8.97 19.34
CA ILE A 180 9.52 -9.39 19.96
C ILE A 180 8.44 -9.45 18.88
N GLN A 181 8.05 -10.67 18.52
CA GLN A 181 6.87 -10.90 17.71
C GLN A 181 5.63 -10.76 18.59
N VAL A 182 4.70 -9.87 18.23
CA VAL A 182 3.49 -9.64 19.04
C VAL A 182 2.60 -10.88 19.05
N LYS A 183 2.44 -11.56 17.91
CA LYS A 183 1.69 -12.82 17.85
C LYS A 183 2.35 -13.85 18.77
N ASN A 184 1.56 -14.45 19.66
CA ASN A 184 1.97 -15.41 20.68
C ASN A 184 2.85 -14.85 21.81
N PHE A 185 3.03 -13.53 21.91
CA PHE A 185 3.72 -12.91 23.05
C PHE A 185 2.92 -13.13 24.34
N PRO A 186 3.56 -13.58 25.44
CA PRO A 186 2.89 -13.85 26.71
C PRO A 186 2.62 -12.54 27.47
N ALA A 187 1.64 -11.77 27.01
CA ALA A 187 1.23 -10.52 27.66
C ALA A 187 0.58 -10.75 29.04
N GLY A 188 -0.03 -11.92 29.26
CA GLY A 188 -0.80 -12.26 30.45
C GLY A 188 -2.32 -12.11 30.23
N ARG A 189 -3.11 -12.60 31.20
CA ARG A 189 -4.59 -12.64 31.12
C ARG A 189 -5.27 -11.27 31.18
N TRP A 190 -4.54 -10.21 31.53
CA TRP A 190 -5.07 -8.84 31.47
C TRP A 190 -5.30 -8.37 30.03
N TYR A 191 -4.57 -8.93 29.07
CA TYR A 191 -4.68 -8.54 27.67
C TYR A 191 -6.02 -9.03 27.10
N PRO A 192 -6.91 -8.14 26.60
CA PRO A 192 -8.30 -8.51 26.31
C PRO A 192 -8.48 -9.63 25.28
N PHE A 193 -7.53 -9.81 24.37
CA PHE A 193 -7.58 -10.83 23.30
C PHE A 193 -6.56 -11.96 23.52
N ALA A 194 -6.20 -12.22 24.77
CA ALA A 194 -5.27 -13.27 25.12
C ALA A 194 -5.89 -14.67 24.94
N SER A 195 -5.04 -15.66 24.69
CA SER A 195 -5.37 -17.08 24.85
C SER A 195 -5.53 -17.44 26.33
N GLU A 196 -5.97 -18.67 26.60
CA GLU A 196 -6.11 -19.16 27.98
C GLU A 196 -4.76 -19.16 28.74
N GLU A 197 -3.65 -19.33 28.01
CA GLU A 197 -2.27 -19.24 28.49
C GLU A 197 -1.76 -17.79 28.61
N GLY A 198 -2.58 -16.78 28.30
CA GLY A 198 -2.20 -15.37 28.38
C GLY A 198 -1.39 -14.86 27.19
N LYS A 199 -1.45 -15.51 26.02
CA LYS A 199 -0.71 -15.08 24.82
C LYS A 199 -1.55 -14.26 23.86
N ILE A 200 -0.98 -13.24 23.23
CA ILE A 200 -1.70 -12.43 22.23
C ILE A 200 -2.02 -13.29 20.99
N ARG A 201 -3.32 -13.47 20.67
CA ARG A 201 -3.76 -14.34 19.57
C ARG A 201 -3.68 -13.71 18.18
N ASP A 202 -3.78 -12.38 18.08
CA ASP A 202 -3.74 -11.66 16.81
C ASP A 202 -2.91 -10.38 16.95
N ALA A 203 -1.86 -10.26 16.14
CA ALA A 203 -0.92 -9.15 16.17
C ALA A 203 -1.55 -7.79 15.82
N LYS A 204 -2.73 -7.77 15.18
CA LYS A 204 -3.50 -6.57 14.88
C LYS A 204 -4.15 -5.96 16.13
N THR A 205 -4.41 -6.77 17.16
CA THR A 205 -5.08 -6.30 18.39
C THR A 205 -4.20 -5.35 19.21
N CYS A 206 -2.88 -5.46 19.08
CA CYS A 206 -1.92 -4.69 19.87
C CYS A 206 -2.09 -3.17 19.70
N THR A 207 -2.43 -2.72 18.50
CA THR A 207 -2.67 -1.30 18.23
C THR A 207 -3.91 -0.78 18.97
N VAL A 208 -5.00 -1.56 18.98
CA VAL A 208 -6.25 -1.17 19.64
C VAL A 208 -6.09 -1.22 21.16
N VAL A 209 -5.40 -2.23 21.69
CA VAL A 209 -5.09 -2.31 23.12
C VAL A 209 -4.19 -1.15 23.56
N GLY A 210 -3.17 -0.80 22.77
CA GLY A 210 -2.34 0.37 23.04
C GLY A 210 -3.14 1.67 23.08
N ALA A 211 -4.09 1.85 22.16
CA ALA A 211 -4.99 3.01 22.17
C ALA A 211 -5.90 3.04 23.41
N ALA A 212 -6.42 1.90 23.84
CA ALA A 212 -7.23 1.79 25.06
C ALA A 212 -6.41 2.12 26.31
N LEU A 213 -5.18 1.60 26.42
CA LEU A 213 -4.27 1.91 27.53
C LEU A 213 -3.93 3.40 27.58
N HIS A 214 -3.67 4.02 26.42
CA HIS A 214 -3.45 5.46 26.36
C HIS A 214 -4.68 6.25 26.84
N GLN A 215 -5.89 5.83 26.46
CA GLN A 215 -7.11 6.48 26.94
C GLN A 215 -7.31 6.34 28.45
N ASP A 216 -7.02 5.15 29.01
CA ASP A 216 -7.09 4.92 30.46
C ASP A 216 -6.05 5.74 31.23
N MET A 217 -4.85 5.90 30.67
CA MET A 217 -3.83 6.82 31.19
C MET A 217 -4.35 8.27 31.20
N CYS A 218 -4.95 8.75 30.11
CA CYS A 218 -5.54 10.08 30.05
C CYS A 218 -6.69 10.29 31.06
N ASN A 219 -7.41 9.22 31.40
CA ASN A 219 -8.48 9.25 32.40
C ASN A 219 -7.97 9.14 33.85
N GLY A 220 -6.66 8.93 34.04
CA GLY A 220 -6.04 8.75 35.37
C GLY A 220 -6.27 7.37 36.00
N HIS A 221 -6.69 6.36 35.22
CA HIS A 221 -6.91 5.00 35.71
C HIS A 221 -5.62 4.19 35.86
N LEU A 222 -4.52 4.65 35.25
CA LEU A 222 -3.20 4.04 35.35
C LEU A 222 -2.28 4.91 36.22
N GLU A 223 -2.40 4.74 37.53
CA GLU A 223 -1.51 5.38 38.50
C GLU A 223 -0.05 4.96 38.26
N ASP A 224 0.90 5.89 38.46
CA ASP A 224 2.35 5.70 38.28
C ASP A 224 2.84 5.36 36.85
N PHE A 225 1.98 5.43 35.84
CA PHE A 225 2.35 5.24 34.43
C PHE A 225 2.10 6.52 33.63
N SER A 226 3.15 7.08 33.03
CA SER A 226 3.04 8.26 32.17
C SER A 226 3.81 8.08 30.87
N ILE A 227 3.21 8.53 29.78
CA ILE A 227 3.86 8.66 28.47
C ILE A 227 3.83 10.15 28.13
N THR A 228 5.01 10.74 27.93
CA THR A 228 5.15 12.13 27.47
C THR A 228 5.38 12.14 25.96
N ASP A 229 4.51 12.84 25.23
CA ASP A 229 4.72 13.11 23.82
C ASP A 229 5.55 14.39 23.64
N GLU A 230 6.83 14.23 23.29
CA GLU A 230 7.75 15.35 23.02
C GLU A 230 7.24 16.33 21.95
N SER A 231 6.30 15.89 21.09
CA SER A 231 5.69 16.74 20.07
C SER A 231 4.82 17.85 20.66
N THR A 232 4.35 17.69 21.91
CA THR A 232 3.58 18.70 22.64
C THR A 232 4.44 19.85 23.16
N GLU A 233 5.74 19.61 23.32
CA GLU A 233 6.71 20.57 23.86
C GLU A 233 7.64 21.14 22.79
N SER A 234 7.73 20.50 21.61
CA SER A 234 8.66 20.88 20.55
C SER A 234 8.07 20.79 19.15
N PHE A 235 8.40 21.78 18.32
CA PHE A 235 8.02 21.78 16.91
C PHE A 235 8.83 20.77 16.10
N THR A 236 8.15 19.97 15.29
CA THR A 236 8.78 19.11 14.29
C THR A 236 9.43 19.97 13.21
N ARG A 237 10.77 19.93 13.08
CA ARG A 237 11.54 20.79 12.16
C ARG A 237 12.68 20.04 11.45
N ASN A 238 12.56 18.72 11.33
CA ASN A 238 13.60 17.85 10.78
C ASN A 238 13.27 17.30 9.40
N CYS A 239 12.03 17.44 8.93
CA CYS A 239 11.61 16.86 7.66
C CYS A 239 12.16 17.65 6.46
N TYR A 240 12.61 16.92 5.45
CA TYR A 240 12.76 17.42 4.08
C TYR A 240 11.44 17.18 3.35
N TRP A 241 10.95 18.17 2.61
CA TRP A 241 9.76 18.06 1.76
C TRP A 241 10.15 18.28 0.31
N GLY A 242 9.60 17.47 -0.59
CA GLY A 242 9.97 17.52 -2.00
C GLY A 242 9.02 16.80 -2.93
N ILE A 243 9.13 17.09 -4.22
CA ILE A 243 8.49 16.31 -5.28
C ILE A 243 9.09 14.91 -5.28
N ILE A 244 8.23 13.90 -5.23
CA ILE A 244 8.62 12.51 -5.43
C ILE A 244 8.85 12.32 -6.93
N PRO A 245 10.09 11.98 -7.37
CA PRO A 245 10.36 11.72 -8.77
C PRO A 245 9.52 10.53 -9.27
N SER A 246 8.81 10.69 -10.39
CA SER A 246 8.04 9.61 -11.03
C SER A 246 8.95 8.50 -11.59
N GLY A 247 10.25 8.77 -11.75
CA GLY A 247 11.29 7.83 -12.14
C GLY A 247 12.66 8.35 -11.70
N GLY A 248 13.71 7.54 -11.89
CA GLY A 248 15.08 7.87 -11.46
C GLY A 248 15.46 7.27 -10.11
N LEU A 249 16.56 7.77 -9.55
CA LEU A 249 17.11 7.26 -8.29
C LEU A 249 16.45 7.96 -7.09
N PRO A 250 16.30 7.30 -5.92
CA PRO A 250 15.69 7.94 -4.75
C PRO A 250 16.36 9.26 -4.35
N GLY A 251 17.68 9.37 -4.54
CA GLY A 251 18.46 10.58 -4.29
C GLY A 251 18.07 11.79 -5.15
N ASP A 252 17.34 11.61 -6.25
CA ASP A 252 16.85 12.69 -7.10
C ASP A 252 15.86 13.61 -6.36
N PHE A 253 15.25 13.12 -5.27
CA PHE A 253 14.47 13.93 -4.34
C PHE A 253 15.21 15.16 -3.81
N TYR A 254 16.55 15.08 -3.66
CA TYR A 254 17.38 16.16 -3.13
C TYR A 254 17.92 17.12 -4.18
N LYS A 255 17.55 16.95 -5.46
CA LYS A 255 17.88 17.93 -6.51
C LYS A 255 17.11 19.22 -6.26
N SER A 256 17.70 20.36 -6.61
CA SER A 256 17.10 21.69 -6.41
C SER A 256 15.71 21.85 -7.04
N ALA A 257 15.47 21.15 -8.16
CA ALA A 257 14.16 21.15 -8.84
C ALA A 257 13.06 20.40 -8.07
N ASN A 258 13.43 19.50 -7.16
CA ASN A 258 12.49 18.63 -6.44
C ASN A 258 12.37 19.00 -4.96
N LEU A 259 13.42 19.53 -4.34
CA LEU A 259 13.42 19.89 -2.93
C LEU A 259 12.66 21.21 -2.69
N LEU A 260 11.61 21.14 -1.85
CA LEU A 260 10.74 22.28 -1.53
C LEU A 260 11.14 22.93 -0.21
N PHE A 261 11.20 22.13 0.86
CA PHE A 261 11.60 22.58 2.19
C PHE A 261 12.65 21.64 2.79
N SER A 262 13.54 22.20 3.59
CA SER A 262 14.59 21.50 4.30
C SER A 262 14.67 22.00 5.74
N PRO A 263 15.33 21.26 6.66
CA PRO A 263 15.54 21.69 8.03
C PRO A 263 16.16 23.09 8.19
N ARG A 264 16.91 23.56 7.19
CA ARG A 264 17.53 24.90 7.18
C ARG A 264 16.54 26.03 6.93
N ASP A 265 15.36 25.71 6.43
CA ASP A 265 14.34 26.68 6.08
C ASP A 265 13.41 27.01 7.24
N TYR A 266 13.36 26.15 8.25
CA TYR A 266 12.41 26.30 9.35
C TYR A 266 12.89 27.30 10.38
N PRO A 267 11.98 28.10 10.97
CA PRO A 267 12.35 29.11 11.94
C PRO A 267 12.98 28.46 13.18
N GLU A 268 13.97 29.14 13.75
CA GLU A 268 14.42 28.82 15.09
C GLU A 268 13.31 29.14 16.09
N TYR A 269 12.96 28.15 16.91
CA TYR A 269 12.12 28.40 18.08
C TYR A 269 13.03 28.88 19.21
N VAL A 270 13.00 30.19 19.46
CA VAL A 270 13.67 30.77 20.63
C VAL A 270 12.69 30.68 21.79
N GLY A 271 12.93 29.73 22.70
CA GLY A 271 12.07 29.50 23.86
C GLY A 271 11.91 30.77 24.70
N GLY A 272 10.71 31.33 24.67
CA GLY A 272 10.31 32.50 25.44
C GLY A 272 8.81 32.72 25.30
N ALA A 273 8.10 32.84 26.43
CA ALA A 273 6.67 33.15 26.60
C ALA A 273 5.74 32.88 25.39
N ARG A 274 5.04 31.72 25.40
CA ARG A 274 3.89 31.30 24.54
C ARG A 274 3.43 32.34 23.50
N GLN A 275 4.17 32.51 22.40
CA GLN A 275 3.78 33.48 21.37
C GLN A 275 2.94 32.87 20.23
N SER A 276 3.02 31.56 20.00
CA SER A 276 2.08 30.79 19.16
C SER A 276 2.40 29.30 19.22
N ASP A 277 1.39 28.43 19.24
CA ASP A 277 1.56 26.97 19.10
C ASP A 277 1.72 26.56 17.62
N ARG A 278 1.96 27.53 16.73
CA ARG A 278 2.08 27.35 15.28
C ARG A 278 3.25 28.17 14.73
N ILE A 279 4.11 27.52 13.95
CA ILE A 279 5.14 28.16 13.13
C ILE A 279 4.94 27.79 11.66
N SER A 280 5.30 28.70 10.75
CA SER A 280 5.15 28.44 9.32
C SER A 280 6.14 29.20 8.46
N VAL A 281 6.40 28.67 7.27
CA VAL A 281 7.26 29.28 6.25
C VAL A 281 6.58 29.13 4.90
N GLU A 282 6.52 30.23 4.15
CA GLU A 282 5.99 30.26 2.79
C GLU A 282 7.10 30.37 1.76
N LYS A 283 6.97 29.62 0.67
CA LYS A 283 7.88 29.67 -0.48
C LYS A 283 7.10 29.48 -1.77
N GLU A 284 7.59 30.08 -2.84
CA GLU A 284 7.06 29.90 -4.19
C GLU A 284 7.97 28.99 -5.01
N PHE A 285 7.35 28.07 -5.76
CA PHE A 285 8.03 27.07 -6.56
C PHE A 285 7.43 26.99 -7.95
N ILE A 286 8.19 26.49 -8.92
CA ILE A 286 7.65 26.07 -10.22
C ILE A 286 7.40 24.57 -10.14
N LEU A 287 6.13 24.17 -10.06
CA LEU A 287 5.75 22.77 -9.85
C LEU A 287 5.08 22.19 -11.10
N PRO A 288 5.39 20.93 -11.47
CA PRO A 288 4.54 20.18 -12.38
C PRO A 288 3.18 19.89 -11.73
N MET A 289 2.11 20.11 -12.48
CA MET A 289 0.77 19.71 -12.09
C MET A 289 0.68 18.18 -12.04
N ASN A 290 -0.19 17.66 -11.17
CA ASN A 290 -0.37 16.23 -10.90
C ASN A 290 0.85 15.53 -10.29
N CYS A 291 1.79 16.29 -9.69
CA CYS A 291 2.95 15.72 -9.02
C CYS A 291 2.62 15.21 -7.61
N ARG A 292 3.43 14.25 -7.14
CA ARG A 292 3.38 13.76 -5.76
C ARG A 292 4.42 14.48 -4.93
N ILE A 293 4.04 14.86 -3.71
CA ILE A 293 4.91 15.51 -2.74
C ILE A 293 5.05 14.57 -1.54
N GLY A 294 6.30 14.32 -1.16
CA GLY A 294 6.65 13.46 -0.05
C GLY A 294 7.56 14.15 0.95
N ARG A 295 7.85 13.42 2.02
CA ARG A 295 8.77 13.86 3.06
C ARG A 295 9.78 12.79 3.44
N GLN A 296 10.92 13.23 3.98
CA GLN A 296 11.91 12.36 4.61
C GLN A 296 12.48 13.03 5.85
N ILE A 297 12.50 12.33 6.99
CA ILE A 297 13.01 12.87 8.26
C ILE A 297 14.53 13.05 8.21
N LEU A 298 15.23 12.12 7.56
CA LEU A 298 16.67 12.15 7.39
C LEU A 298 17.06 12.13 5.93
N ARG A 299 18.20 12.75 5.64
CA ARG A 299 18.76 12.71 4.29
C ARG A 299 19.29 11.32 3.94
N MET A 300 18.49 10.52 3.22
CA MET A 300 18.91 9.19 2.74
C MET A 300 18.69 9.08 1.23
N LYS A 301 19.79 8.86 0.49
CA LYS A 301 19.78 8.86 -0.98
C LYS A 301 19.30 7.56 -1.62
N ASP A 302 19.22 6.50 -0.82
CA ASP A 302 18.92 5.15 -1.31
C ASP A 302 17.49 4.73 -0.95
N ILE A 303 16.78 5.55 -0.14
CA ILE A 303 15.43 5.29 0.32
C ILE A 303 14.49 6.35 -0.25
N ARG A 304 13.39 5.90 -0.87
CA ARG A 304 12.37 6.80 -1.42
C ARG A 304 11.68 7.60 -0.31
N PRO A 305 11.33 8.87 -0.55
CA PRO A 305 10.56 9.67 0.41
C PRO A 305 9.17 9.07 0.64
N ALA A 306 8.63 9.26 1.84
CA ALA A 306 7.26 8.85 2.17
C ALA A 306 6.26 9.79 1.48
N PRO A 307 5.29 9.28 0.71
CA PRO A 307 4.27 10.11 0.08
C PRO A 307 3.30 10.69 1.11
N VAL A 308 2.94 11.96 0.91
CA VAL A 308 2.01 12.68 1.79
C VAL A 308 0.93 13.38 0.99
N TYR A 309 1.28 14.07 -0.09
CA TYR A 309 0.34 14.84 -0.89
C TYR A 309 0.43 14.54 -2.39
N LYS A 310 -0.67 14.80 -3.09
CA LYS A 310 -0.72 14.94 -4.55
C LYS A 310 -1.24 16.33 -4.89
N LEU A 311 -0.48 17.08 -5.69
CA LEU A 311 -0.91 18.36 -6.23
C LEU A 311 -1.70 18.09 -7.50
N THR A 312 -3.02 18.04 -7.40
CA THR A 312 -3.91 17.66 -8.50
C THR A 312 -4.41 18.91 -9.22
N TRP A 313 -4.38 18.90 -10.55
CA TRP A 313 -5.02 19.90 -11.39
C TRP A 313 -6.17 19.27 -12.17
N LYS A 314 -7.38 19.80 -11.99
CA LYS A 314 -8.61 19.35 -12.65
C LYS A 314 -9.19 20.51 -13.46
N PRO A 315 -8.76 20.70 -14.72
CA PRO A 315 -9.26 21.81 -15.52
C PRO A 315 -10.76 21.66 -15.80
N ALA A 316 -11.49 22.78 -15.86
CA ALA A 316 -12.92 22.79 -16.15
C ALA A 316 -13.25 22.21 -17.54
N ARG A 317 -12.28 22.27 -18.47
CA ARG A 317 -12.34 21.60 -19.77
C ARG A 317 -11.22 20.57 -19.83
N ALA A 318 -11.57 19.32 -20.13
CA ALA A 318 -10.58 18.27 -20.33
C ALA A 318 -9.65 18.65 -21.49
N GLY A 319 -8.40 18.97 -21.16
CA GLY A 319 -7.32 19.22 -22.12
C GLY A 319 -6.39 18.02 -22.21
N THR A 320 -5.73 17.86 -23.35
CA THR A 320 -4.71 16.82 -23.61
C THR A 320 -3.31 17.23 -23.16
N ALA A 321 -3.16 18.35 -22.44
CA ALA A 321 -1.85 18.89 -22.10
C ALA A 321 -1.18 18.05 -21.01
N GLU A 322 -0.21 17.24 -21.42
CA GLU A 322 0.69 16.55 -20.51
C GLU A 322 1.78 17.51 -20.00
N HIS A 323 2.28 17.27 -18.79
CA HIS A 323 3.42 18.00 -18.20
C HIS A 323 3.22 19.52 -17.97
N VAL A 324 2.00 19.96 -17.68
CA VAL A 324 1.73 21.36 -17.31
C VAL A 324 2.47 21.77 -16.05
N LYS A 325 3.06 22.98 -16.04
CA LYS A 325 3.70 23.58 -14.85
C LYS A 325 3.05 24.91 -14.49
N ALA A 326 3.05 25.23 -13.21
CA ALA A 326 2.59 26.52 -12.69
C ALA A 326 3.51 27.01 -11.57
N ARG A 327 3.47 28.33 -11.30
CA ARG A 327 4.04 28.88 -10.06
C ARG A 327 3.07 28.56 -8.92
N VAL A 328 3.56 27.95 -7.86
CA VAL A 328 2.76 27.50 -6.73
C VAL A 328 3.42 27.94 -5.43
N ARG A 329 2.67 28.66 -4.60
CA ARG A 329 3.08 29.04 -3.26
C ARG A 329 2.58 28.00 -2.26
N LEU A 330 3.52 27.36 -1.58
CA LEU A 330 3.24 26.40 -0.52
C LEU A 330 3.67 27.00 0.81
N ARG A 331 2.90 26.69 1.86
CA ARG A 331 3.22 27.00 3.24
C ARG A 331 3.52 25.71 3.97
N TRP A 332 4.73 25.57 4.48
CA TRP A 332 5.02 24.59 5.51
C TRP A 332 4.52 25.11 6.87
N VAL A 333 3.90 24.25 7.66
CA VAL A 333 3.32 24.57 8.96
C VAL A 333 3.69 23.48 9.96
N SER A 334 4.17 23.85 11.14
CA SER A 334 4.26 22.94 12.29
C SER A 334 3.43 23.47 13.45
N ILE A 335 2.66 22.58 14.08
CA ILE A 335 1.79 22.88 15.21
C ILE A 335 2.15 21.93 16.37
N LEU A 336 2.30 22.46 17.58
CA LEU A 336 2.60 21.65 18.77
C LEU A 336 1.51 20.59 18.98
N GLY A 337 1.92 19.35 19.24
CA GLY A 337 1.04 18.20 19.41
C GLY A 337 0.35 17.71 18.14
N GLN A 338 0.53 18.36 16.98
CA GLN A 338 -0.12 17.98 15.71
C GLN A 338 0.86 17.69 14.57
N GLY A 339 2.15 17.94 14.77
CA GLY A 339 3.21 17.67 13.79
C GLY A 339 3.32 18.73 12.71
N ASP A 340 3.84 18.34 11.53
CA ASP A 340 4.06 19.23 10.39
C ASP A 340 3.24 18.85 9.16
N LYS A 341 2.88 19.86 8.35
CA LYS A 341 2.06 19.73 7.15
C LYS A 341 2.38 20.78 6.10
N LEU A 342 1.91 20.54 4.88
CA LEU A 342 1.92 21.54 3.81
C LEU A 342 0.51 22.06 3.56
N GLU A 343 0.39 23.36 3.35
CA GLU A 343 -0.83 24.05 2.93
C GLU A 343 -0.57 24.70 1.56
N LEU A 344 -1.55 24.61 0.66
CA LEU A 344 -1.58 25.45 -0.55
C LEU A 344 -2.05 26.85 -0.13
N VAL A 345 -1.26 27.88 -0.43
CA VAL A 345 -1.63 29.26 -0.06
C VAL A 345 -2.79 29.73 -0.95
N GLU A 346 -3.76 30.43 -0.36
CA GLU A 346 -4.87 31.07 -1.08
C GLU A 346 -4.31 32.02 -2.16
N ASP A 347 -4.86 31.95 -3.38
CA ASP A 347 -4.33 32.63 -4.57
C ASP A 347 -2.84 32.37 -4.85
N GLY A 348 -2.28 31.29 -4.29
CA GLY A 348 -0.89 30.91 -4.42
C GLY A 348 -0.53 30.26 -5.75
N VAL A 349 -1.49 30.07 -6.66
CA VAL A 349 -1.27 29.44 -7.97
C VAL A 349 -1.30 30.49 -9.07
N ARG A 350 -0.22 30.57 -9.85
CA ARG A 350 -0.10 31.50 -10.97
C ARG A 350 0.34 30.75 -12.24
N PRO A 351 -0.26 31.04 -13.41
CA PRO A 351 0.19 30.48 -14.68
C PRO A 351 1.67 30.73 -14.93
N LEU A 352 2.29 29.85 -15.70
CA LEU A 352 3.65 29.99 -16.19
C LEU A 352 3.62 30.15 -17.70
N ASP A 353 4.42 31.08 -18.22
CA ASP A 353 4.50 31.33 -19.67
C ASP A 353 4.92 30.05 -20.42
N GLY A 354 4.27 29.80 -21.56
CA GLY A 354 4.49 28.59 -22.37
C GLY A 354 3.68 27.36 -21.94
N TYR A 355 2.87 27.46 -20.89
CA TYR A 355 1.94 26.41 -20.45
C TYR A 355 0.48 26.86 -20.54
N PRO A 356 -0.48 25.92 -20.61
CA PRO A 356 -1.90 26.24 -20.50
C PRO A 356 -2.20 27.02 -19.20
N PRO A 357 -3.19 27.93 -19.23
CA PRO A 357 -3.58 28.68 -18.04
C PRO A 357 -4.08 27.72 -16.95
N VAL A 358 -3.54 27.87 -15.75
CA VAL A 358 -3.93 27.11 -14.56
C VAL A 358 -4.61 28.06 -13.58
N HIS A 359 -5.87 27.80 -13.27
CA HIS A 359 -6.62 28.61 -12.30
C HIS A 359 -6.48 28.05 -10.87
N PRO A 360 -6.35 28.90 -9.84
CA PRO A 360 -6.26 28.45 -8.44
C PRO A 360 -7.38 27.51 -8.01
N SER A 361 -8.62 27.74 -8.46
CA SER A 361 -9.79 26.91 -8.14
C SER A 361 -9.74 25.49 -8.73
N GLU A 362 -8.89 25.27 -9.73
CA GLU A 362 -8.70 23.97 -10.40
C GLU A 362 -7.58 23.15 -9.76
N VAL A 363 -6.82 23.73 -8.83
CA VAL A 363 -5.66 23.11 -8.21
C VAL A 363 -5.97 22.76 -6.75
N GLN A 364 -5.65 21.53 -6.38
CA GLN A 364 -5.88 21.03 -5.03
C GLN A 364 -4.65 20.30 -4.52
N LEU A 365 -4.26 20.59 -3.28
CA LEU A 365 -3.28 19.78 -2.55
C LEU A 365 -4.05 18.72 -1.75
N GLN A 366 -4.06 17.49 -2.27
CA GLN A 366 -4.84 16.39 -1.70
C GLN A 366 -3.92 15.48 -0.89
N LEU A 367 -4.38 14.99 0.26
CA LEU A 367 -3.67 13.95 0.99
C LEU A 367 -3.59 12.68 0.12
N ASN A 368 -2.39 12.15 -0.07
CA ASN A 368 -2.13 10.92 -0.79
C ASN A 368 -0.94 10.19 -0.15
N THR A 369 -1.25 9.23 0.70
CA THR A 369 -0.27 8.43 1.47
C THR A 369 -0.02 7.05 0.89
N LEU A 370 -0.70 6.69 -0.20
CA LEU A 370 -0.47 5.43 -0.93
C LEU A 370 0.97 5.40 -1.43
N VAL A 371 1.63 4.24 -1.43
CA VAL A 371 2.99 4.13 -2.02
C VAL A 371 2.90 4.25 -3.54
N GLU A 372 1.89 3.62 -4.13
CA GLU A 372 1.58 3.63 -5.56
C GLU A 372 0.60 4.77 -5.93
N GLU A 373 0.40 5.01 -7.23
CA GLU A 373 -0.47 6.09 -7.71
C GLU A 373 -1.97 5.79 -7.48
N CYS A 374 -2.34 4.52 -7.51
CA CYS A 374 -3.66 4.01 -7.24
C CYS A 374 -3.60 2.96 -6.13
N PHE A 375 -4.73 2.72 -5.49
CA PHE A 375 -4.86 1.58 -4.60
C PHE A 375 -5.11 0.33 -5.45
N TRP A 376 -4.36 -0.74 -5.23
CA TRP A 376 -4.41 -1.95 -6.05
C TRP A 376 -5.81 -2.60 -6.11
N MET A 377 -6.68 -2.37 -5.12
CA MET A 377 -8.08 -2.85 -5.19
C MET A 377 -8.98 -2.00 -6.09
N ASP A 378 -8.54 -0.80 -6.47
CA ASP A 378 -9.23 0.12 -7.39
C ASP A 378 -8.63 0.06 -8.82
N ASP A 379 -7.60 -0.75 -9.03
CA ASP A 379 -6.97 -0.95 -10.32
C ASP A 379 -6.91 -2.45 -10.65
N PRO A 380 -7.81 -2.96 -11.50
CA PRO A 380 -7.95 -4.40 -11.70
C PRO A 380 -6.88 -5.04 -12.60
N ARG A 381 -5.75 -4.36 -12.82
CA ARG A 381 -4.62 -4.87 -13.61
C ARG A 381 -3.87 -5.93 -12.81
N LEU A 382 -3.57 -7.05 -13.46
CA LEU A 382 -2.78 -8.14 -12.89
C LEU A 382 -1.50 -8.37 -13.68
N GLU A 383 -0.42 -8.69 -12.95
CA GLU A 383 0.81 -9.19 -13.53
C GLU A 383 0.65 -10.67 -13.88
N VAL A 384 0.32 -10.94 -15.14
CA VAL A 384 -0.07 -12.27 -15.64
C VAL A 384 0.90 -12.80 -16.71
N ASP A 385 2.17 -12.42 -16.62
CA ASP A 385 3.19 -12.88 -17.56
C ASP A 385 3.32 -14.41 -17.47
N ASN A 386 3.05 -15.09 -18.59
CA ASN A 386 2.98 -16.56 -18.71
C ASN A 386 1.77 -17.24 -18.04
N LEU A 387 0.62 -16.57 -17.89
CA LEU A 387 -0.61 -17.17 -17.34
C LEU A 387 -0.99 -18.53 -17.96
N PHE A 388 -0.72 -18.69 -19.27
CA PHE A 388 -0.97 -19.91 -20.03
C PHE A 388 0.32 -20.55 -20.58
N GLY A 389 1.48 -20.15 -20.08
CA GLY A 389 2.77 -20.73 -20.46
C GLY A 389 2.96 -22.16 -19.95
N PRO A 390 3.96 -22.91 -20.46
CA PRO A 390 4.28 -24.22 -19.92
C PRO A 390 4.61 -24.10 -18.42
N ARG A 391 3.99 -24.96 -17.59
CA ARG A 391 4.34 -25.07 -16.16
C ARG A 391 5.82 -25.43 -16.06
N ARG A 392 6.64 -24.53 -15.52
CA ARG A 392 8.06 -24.80 -15.23
C ARG A 392 8.22 -25.67 -14.00
#